data_AF-A0A455T7B1-F1
#
_entry.id   AF-A0A455T7B1-F1
#
_cell.length_a   1.000
_cell.length_b   1.000
_cell.length_c   1.000
_cell.angle_alpha   90.00
_cell.angle_beta   90.00
_cell.angle_gamma   90.00
#
_symmetry.space_group_name_H-M   'P 1'
#
loop_
_entity.id
_entity.type
_entity.pdbx_description
1 polymer ?
#
loop_
_entity_poly.entity_id
_entity_poly.type
_entity_poly.pdbx_seq_one_letter_code
_entity_poly.pdbx_strand_id
1 'polypeptide(L)'
;MAVPNFQEFFWPLLELASDGQEHTLTEAAEVVARRFGLTEAERNEPLPSGKQTRFWNRLSWARTYLQKAQLLASAGRARFRITERGRKVLEEHPPALDVSYLLE
;
A
#
# COMPACT_ATOMS: atom_id res chain seq x y z
N MET A 1 -3.74 -18.64 4.27
CA MET A 1 -4.35 -17.94 3.12
C MET A 1 -3.24 -17.36 2.25
N ALA A 2 -3.41 -17.34 0.93
CA ALA A 2 -2.40 -16.67 0.09
C ALA A 2 -2.37 -15.17 0.43
N VAL A 3 -1.19 -14.55 0.38
CA VAL A 3 -1.09 -13.08 0.47
C VAL A 3 -2.09 -12.48 -0.55
N PRO A 4 -2.79 -11.37 -0.27
CA PRO A 4 -3.72 -10.72 -1.21
C PRO A 4 -3.01 -10.05 -2.38
N ASN A 5 -3.75 -9.69 -3.44
CA ASN A 5 -3.23 -8.89 -4.56
C ASN A 5 -2.76 -7.51 -4.06
N PHE A 6 -1.75 -6.90 -4.69
CA PHE A 6 -1.25 -5.57 -4.31
C PHE A 6 -2.33 -4.47 -4.37
N GLN A 7 -3.35 -4.62 -5.21
CA GLN A 7 -4.46 -3.65 -5.30
C GLN A 7 -5.26 -3.59 -3.99
N GLU A 8 -5.43 -4.72 -3.30
CA GLU A 8 -6.08 -4.79 -2.00
C GLU A 8 -5.34 -3.97 -0.93
N PHE A 9 -4.06 -3.65 -1.16
CA PHE A 9 -3.25 -2.87 -0.22
C PHE A 9 -3.42 -1.36 -0.43
N PHE A 10 -4.09 -0.91 -1.49
CA PHE A 10 -4.27 0.51 -1.76
C PHE A 10 -5.02 1.22 -0.63
N TRP A 11 -6.15 0.67 -0.22
CA TRP A 11 -6.98 1.24 0.86
C TRP A 11 -6.24 1.31 2.19
N PRO A 12 -5.69 0.20 2.74
CA PRO A 12 -4.96 0.26 4.01
C PRO A 12 -3.76 1.23 4.00
N LEU A 13 -3.08 1.39 2.86
CA LEU A 13 -1.98 2.34 2.71
C LEU A 13 -2.46 3.79 2.72
N LEU A 14 -3.57 4.07 2.03
CA LEU A 14 -4.14 5.41 1.97
C LEU A 14 -4.76 5.82 3.30
N GLU A 15 -5.48 4.89 3.95
CA GLU A 15 -6.04 5.05 5.30
C GLU A 15 -4.94 5.30 6.34
N LEU A 16 -3.82 4.57 6.28
CA LEU A 16 -2.68 4.80 7.17
C LEU A 16 -2.19 6.25 7.07
N ALA A 17 -2.06 6.80 5.85
CA ALA A 17 -1.59 8.15 5.64
C ALA A 17 -2.66 9.25 5.84
N SER A 18 -3.90 8.88 6.21
CA SER A 18 -5.01 9.82 6.35
C SER A 18 -4.79 10.89 7.43
N ASP A 19 -3.93 10.62 8.41
CA ASP A 19 -3.55 11.56 9.47
C ASP A 19 -2.69 12.74 8.96
N GLY A 20 -2.25 12.70 7.70
CA GLY A 20 -1.40 13.72 7.09
C GLY A 20 0.09 13.65 7.47
N GLN A 21 0.50 12.67 8.27
CA GLN A 21 1.87 12.48 8.72
C GLN A 21 2.69 11.66 7.71
N GLU A 22 3.99 11.54 8.00
CA GLU A 22 4.87 10.66 7.24
C GLU A 22 4.84 9.26 7.81
N HIS A 23 4.62 8.27 6.94
CA HIS A 23 4.71 6.86 7.31
C HIS A 23 5.78 6.15 6.52
N THR A 24 6.31 5.10 7.14
CA THR A 24 7.29 4.20 6.57
C THR A 24 6.61 2.99 5.93
N LEU A 25 7.32 2.36 5.00
CA LEU A 25 6.88 1.09 4.41
C LEU A 25 6.84 -0.04 5.47
N THR A 26 7.60 0.08 6.56
CA THR A 26 7.56 -0.86 7.68
C THR A 26 6.29 -0.72 8.50
N GLU A 27 5.85 0.50 8.81
CA GLU A 27 4.55 0.73 9.47
C GLU A 27 3.41 0.23 8.58
N ALA A 28 3.47 0.54 7.28
CA ALA A 28 2.53 0.00 6.32
C ALA A 28 2.48 -1.53 6.29
N ALA A 29 3.64 -2.19 6.38
CA ALA A 29 3.72 -3.65 6.42
C ALA A 29 2.96 -4.21 7.63
N GLU A 30 3.08 -3.60 8.82
CA GLU A 30 2.35 -4.04 10.00
C GLU A 30 0.85 -3.79 9.89
N VAL A 31 0.43 -2.63 9.38
CA VAL A 31 -0.98 -2.29 9.18
C VAL A 31 -1.65 -3.26 8.21
N VAL A 32 -1.02 -3.49 7.05
CA VAL A 32 -1.54 -4.41 6.03
C VAL A 32 -1.55 -5.85 6.56
N ALA A 33 -0.48 -6.30 7.21
CA ALA A 33 -0.43 -7.65 7.78
C ALA A 33 -1.54 -7.87 8.82
N ARG A 34 -1.78 -6.89 9.70
CA ARG A 34 -2.85 -6.95 10.69
C ARG A 34 -4.24 -6.94 10.04
N ARG A 35 -4.46 -6.08 9.04
CA ARG A 35 -5.74 -5.94 8.33
C ARG A 35 -6.16 -7.24 7.64
N PHE A 36 -5.22 -7.96 7.05
CA PHE A 36 -5.47 -9.21 6.33
C PHE A 36 -5.20 -10.48 7.16
N GLY A 37 -4.83 -10.34 8.43
CA GLY A 37 -4.54 -11.48 9.31
C GLY A 37 -3.38 -12.35 8.83
N LEU A 38 -2.36 -11.74 8.20
CA LEU A 38 -1.23 -12.48 7.64
C LEU A 38 -0.33 -13.06 8.73
N THR A 39 -0.07 -14.35 8.63
CA THR A 39 0.88 -15.06 9.46
C THR A 39 2.32 -14.71 9.09
N GLU A 40 3.25 -14.98 10.00
CA GLU A 40 4.68 -14.78 9.75
C GLU A 40 5.18 -15.61 8.55
N ALA A 41 4.68 -16.84 8.39
CA ALA A 41 5.02 -17.69 7.24
C ALA A 41 4.57 -17.07 5.91
N GLU A 42 3.38 -16.48 5.84
CA GLU A 42 2.87 -15.82 4.64
C GLU A 42 3.62 -14.51 4.34
N ARG A 43 3.99 -13.75 5.38
CA ARG A 43 4.81 -12.54 5.23
C ARG A 43 6.22 -12.85 4.71
N ASN A 44 6.75 -14.01 5.08
CA ASN A 44 8.08 -14.49 4.72
C ASN A 44 8.11 -15.41 3.49
N GLU A 45 6.97 -15.65 2.82
CA GLU A 45 6.91 -16.46 1.61
C GLU A 45 7.79 -15.84 0.51
N PRO A 46 8.88 -16.51 0.08
CA PRO A 46 9.77 -15.96 -0.94
C PRO A 46 9.09 -15.96 -2.31
N LEU A 47 9.41 -14.98 -3.14
CA LEU A 47 9.09 -15.06 -4.57
C LEU A 47 10.00 -16.09 -5.27
N PRO A 48 9.58 -16.64 -6.43
CA PRO A 48 10.43 -17.53 -7.24
C PRO A 48 11.79 -16.93 -7.60
N SER A 49 11.91 -15.60 -7.63
CA SER A 49 13.16 -14.88 -7.89
C SER A 49 14.13 -14.87 -6.70
N GLY A 50 13.70 -15.25 -5.49
CA GLY A 50 14.51 -15.33 -4.27
C GLY A 50 14.95 -14.00 -3.65
N LYS A 51 14.73 -12.86 -4.32
CA LYS A 51 15.23 -11.54 -3.86
C LYS A 51 14.33 -10.83 -2.85
N GLN A 52 13.03 -11.13 -2.86
CA GLN A 52 12.02 -10.48 -2.01
C GLN A 52 10.95 -11.50 -1.61
N THR A 53 10.26 -11.23 -0.51
CA THR A 53 9.04 -11.95 -0.17
C THR A 53 7.89 -11.45 -1.03
N ARG A 54 6.89 -12.31 -1.26
CA ARG A 54 5.68 -11.95 -2.00
C ARG A 54 4.97 -10.76 -1.37
N PHE A 55 4.93 -10.71 -0.04
CA PHE A 55 4.32 -9.63 0.71
C PHE A 55 5.02 -8.28 0.49
N TRP A 56 6.34 -8.22 0.70
CA TRP A 56 7.11 -6.99 0.50
C TRP A 56 7.06 -6.48 -0.94
N ASN A 57 7.07 -7.40 -1.90
CA ASN A 57 6.94 -7.06 -3.31
C ASN A 57 5.59 -6.40 -3.60
N ARG A 58 4.50 -6.98 -3.09
CA ARG A 58 3.14 -6.42 -3.29
C ARG A 58 2.95 -5.10 -2.58
N LEU A 59 3.48 -4.95 -1.37
CA LEU A 59 3.47 -3.68 -0.65
C LEU A 59 4.22 -2.56 -1.40
N SER A 60 5.38 -2.90 -1.97
CA SER A 60 6.17 -1.97 -2.78
C SER A 60 5.46 -1.55 -4.06
N TRP A 61 4.79 -2.49 -4.74
CA TRP A 61 3.95 -2.17 -5.90
C TRP A 61 2.76 -1.30 -5.52
N ALA A 62 2.07 -1.64 -4.44
CA ALA A 62 0.91 -0.89 -3.98
C ALA A 62 1.24 0.59 -3.76
N ARG A 63 2.32 0.85 -3.00
CA ARG A 63 2.88 2.20 -2.84
C ARG A 63 3.22 2.86 -4.17
N THR A 64 3.90 2.14 -5.07
CA THR A 64 4.35 2.71 -6.35
C THR A 64 3.18 3.20 -7.19
N TYR A 65 2.11 2.42 -7.27
CA TYR A 65 0.90 2.81 -8.00
C TYR A 65 0.21 4.02 -7.38
N LEU A 66 0.04 4.05 -6.05
CA LEU A 66 -0.51 5.22 -5.34
C LEU A 66 0.36 6.48 -5.55
N GLN A 67 1.68 6.32 -5.59
CA GLN A 67 2.60 7.44 -5.87
C GLN A 67 2.51 7.90 -7.32
N LYS A 68 2.43 6.98 -8.30
CA LYS A 68 2.24 7.34 -9.71
C LYS A 68 0.93 8.08 -9.93
N ALA A 69 -0.14 7.65 -9.27
CA ALA A 69 -1.43 8.31 -9.30
C ALA A 69 -1.48 9.62 -8.46
N GLN A 70 -0.38 10.02 -7.83
CA GLN A 70 -0.30 11.22 -7.00
C GLN A 70 -1.24 11.21 -5.79
N LEU A 71 -1.69 10.04 -5.32
CA LEU A 71 -2.46 9.90 -4.07
C LEU A 71 -1.52 9.93 -2.85
N LEU A 72 -0.30 9.42 -3.02
CA LEU A 72 0.78 9.49 -2.04
C LEU A 72 1.99 10.23 -2.64
N ALA A 73 2.69 11.00 -1.83
CA ALA A 73 3.98 11.59 -2.18
C ALA A 73 5.12 10.80 -1.53
N SER A 74 6.32 10.87 -2.13
CA SER A 74 7.53 10.36 -1.50
C SER A 74 8.03 11.35 -0.46
N ALA A 75 8.27 10.88 0.77
CA ALA A 75 8.80 11.68 1.87
C ALA A 75 10.21 11.19 2.29
N GLY A 76 10.97 10.67 1.33
CA GLY A 76 12.31 10.10 1.55
C GLY A 76 12.35 8.57 1.44
N ARG A 77 13.47 7.97 1.85
CA ARG A 77 13.73 6.54 1.67
C ARG A 77 12.68 5.71 2.41
N ALA A 78 11.94 4.90 1.66
CA ALA A 78 10.86 4.05 2.17
C ALA A 78 9.80 4.81 3.00
N ARG A 79 9.67 6.13 2.82
CA ARG A 79 8.65 6.98 3.47
C ARG A 79 7.67 7.57 2.47
N PHE A 80 6.44 7.81 2.90
CA PHE A 80 5.38 8.42 2.11
C PHE A 80 4.44 9.23 3.00
N ARG A 81 3.71 10.16 2.38
CA ARG A 81 2.65 10.98 3.00
C ARG A 81 1.49 11.11 2.03
N ILE A 82 0.28 11.30 2.52
CA ILE A 82 -0.89 11.57 1.68
C ILE A 82 -0.79 12.93 0.98
N THR A 83 -1.28 13.01 -0.25
CA THR A 83 -1.42 14.27 -0.98
C THR A 83 -2.83 14.84 -0.85
N GLU A 84 -3.04 16.04 -1.39
CA GLU A 84 -4.38 16.60 -1.50
C GLU A 84 -5.31 15.74 -2.37
N ARG A 85 -4.81 15.18 -3.49
CA ARG A 85 -5.59 14.21 -4.29
C ARG A 85 -5.93 12.98 -3.45
N GLY A 86 -4.97 12.44 -2.70
CA GLY A 86 -5.19 11.29 -1.82
C GLY A 86 -6.28 11.54 -0.78
N ARG A 87 -6.30 12.73 -0.17
CA ARG A 87 -7.36 13.13 0.77
C ARG A 87 -8.73 13.19 0.11
N LYS A 88 -8.82 13.80 -1.06
CA LYS A 88 -10.09 13.81 -1.83
C LYS A 88 -10.60 12.42 -2.13
N VAL A 89 -9.72 11.49 -2.53
CA VAL A 89 -10.11 10.09 -2.78
C VAL A 89 -10.65 9.42 -1.51
N LEU A 90 -10.04 9.68 -0.35
CA LEU A 90 -10.57 9.17 0.94
C LEU A 90 -11.96 9.74 1.25
N GLU A 91 -12.19 11.02 0.98
CA GLU A 91 -13.47 11.71 1.21
C GLU A 91 -14.56 11.26 0.23
N GLU A 92 -14.22 11.14 -1.06
CA GLU A 92 -15.13 10.67 -2.13
C GLU A 92 -15.49 9.20 -1.96
N HIS A 93 -14.60 8.43 -1.32
CA HIS A 93 -14.75 7.02 -1.02
C HIS A 93 -15.28 6.20 -2.21
N PRO A 94 -14.57 6.19 -3.35
CA PRO A 94 -15.03 5.54 -4.58
C PRO A 94 -15.31 4.05 -4.35
N PRO A 95 -16.24 3.45 -5.11
CA PRO A 95 -16.64 2.06 -4.92
C PRO A 95 -15.49 1.06 -5.15
N ALA A 96 -14.50 1.44 -5.96
CA ALA A 96 -13.29 0.68 -6.17
C ALA A 96 -12.08 1.63 -6.26
N LEU A 97 -11.03 1.28 -5.54
CA LEU A 97 -9.70 1.86 -5.69
C LEU A 97 -8.82 0.75 -6.26
N ASP A 98 -8.71 0.70 -7.58
CA ASP A 98 -7.95 -0.31 -8.32
C ASP A 98 -7.01 0.36 -9.35
N VAL A 99 -6.23 -0.42 -10.09
CA VAL A 99 -5.30 0.13 -11.09
C VAL A 99 -6.04 0.93 -12.18
N SER A 100 -7.28 0.55 -12.52
CA SER A 100 -8.07 1.29 -13.52
C SER A 100 -8.38 2.68 -13.02
N TYR A 101 -8.88 2.80 -11.78
CA TYR A 101 -9.14 4.09 -11.12
C TYR A 101 -7.88 4.95 -11.02
N LEU A 102 -6.72 4.34 -10.71
CA LEU A 102 -5.46 5.06 -10.57
C LEU A 102 -4.87 5.57 -11.89
N LEU A 103 -5.34 5.05 -13.04
CA LEU A 103 -4.88 5.41 -14.38
C LEU A 103 -5.80 6.44 -15.08
N GLU A 104 -6.95 6.76 -14.48
CA GLU A 104 -7.80 7.90 -14.87
C GLU A 104 -7.20 9.25 -14.43
#